data_AF-A0A9C7PQ26-F1
#
_entry.id   AF-A0A9C7PQ26-F1
#
_cell.length_a   1.000
_cell.length_b   1.000
_cell.length_c   1.000
_cell.angle_alpha   90.00
_cell.angle_beta   90.00
_cell.angle_gamma   90.00
#
_symmetry.space_group_name_H-M   'P 1'
#
loop_
_entity.id
_entity.type
_entity.pdbx_description
1 polymer ?
#
loop_
_entity_poly.entity_id
_entity_poly.type
_entity_poly.pdbx_seq_one_letter_code
_entity_poly.pdbx_strand_id
1 'polypeptide(L)'
;MRHSFLIKVVELLKSDPNYIASSEAEFLNRMRRCQTDALDRLNGVVFDVPSQIDQVDVQIAPPGATLGAYYVQPSEDFSRLGSVWYAKPTDTSVYPLFDEVTTAYHEGFPGHHLQIGLQMCLGDQLTRAHRLAVWHDGYGEGWALYAERLMDELGFINQPEYRFGLLCSQLMRACRVVIDIGMHLGLPIPRDAVFHPGKHWSLILLSRCCMTIV
;
A
#
# COMPACT_ATOMS: atom_id res chain seq x y z
N MET A 1 -13.16 -7.77 25.72
CA MET A 1 -12.69 -9.11 25.27
C MET A 1 -12.26 -9.13 23.79
N ARG A 2 -13.02 -8.59 22.81
CA ARG A 2 -12.65 -8.67 21.37
C ARG A 2 -11.38 -7.90 20.95
N HIS A 3 -11.10 -6.73 21.52
CA HIS A 3 -9.89 -5.94 21.17
C HIS A 3 -8.57 -6.68 21.49
N SER A 4 -8.54 -7.50 22.53
CA SER A 4 -7.34 -8.28 22.90
C SER A 4 -7.05 -9.43 21.93
N PHE A 5 -8.03 -9.86 21.14
CA PHE A 5 -7.83 -10.94 20.17
C PHE A 5 -7.14 -10.47 18.89
N LEU A 6 -7.56 -9.33 18.32
CA LEU A 6 -6.96 -8.79 17.10
C LEU A 6 -5.50 -8.39 17.30
N ILE A 7 -5.15 -7.84 18.46
CA ILE A 7 -3.76 -7.54 18.82
C ILE A 7 -2.90 -8.81 18.78
N LYS A 8 -3.40 -9.91 19.36
CA LYS A 8 -2.70 -11.21 19.32
C LYS A 8 -2.55 -11.77 17.92
N VAL A 9 -3.54 -11.54 17.03
CA VAL A 9 -3.44 -11.93 15.62
C VAL A 9 -2.34 -11.13 14.92
N VAL A 10 -2.27 -9.81 15.14
CA VAL A 10 -1.20 -8.97 14.58
C VAL A 10 0.18 -9.43 15.09
N GLU A 11 0.30 -9.66 16.40
CA GLU A 11 1.54 -10.17 17.01
C GLU A 11 1.96 -11.51 16.39
N LEU A 12 1.02 -12.43 16.18
CA LEU A 12 1.27 -13.72 15.51
C LEU A 12 1.78 -13.50 14.08
N LEU A 13 1.08 -12.69 13.28
CA LEU A 13 1.43 -12.45 11.87
C LEU A 13 2.78 -11.73 11.71
N LYS A 14 3.22 -10.99 12.74
CA LYS A 14 4.52 -10.29 12.75
C LYS A 14 5.69 -11.16 13.24
N SER A 15 5.43 -12.30 13.88
CA SER A 15 6.48 -13.06 14.58
C SER A 15 6.56 -14.56 14.24
N ASP A 16 5.47 -15.17 13.78
CA ASP A 16 5.45 -16.59 13.46
C ASP A 16 6.18 -16.88 12.13
N PRO A 17 7.13 -17.84 12.10
CA PRO A 17 7.88 -18.21 10.90
C PRO A 17 7.05 -18.54 9.65
N ASN A 18 5.77 -18.90 9.81
CA ASN A 18 4.89 -19.20 8.68
C ASN A 18 4.40 -17.94 7.95
N TYR A 19 4.38 -16.78 8.60
CA TYR A 19 3.80 -15.53 8.06
C TYR A 19 4.83 -14.44 7.77
N ILE A 20 6.11 -14.73 8.01
CA ILE A 20 7.22 -13.81 7.78
C ILE A 20 8.14 -14.33 6.67
N ALA A 21 8.85 -13.43 6.02
CA ALA A 21 10.07 -13.77 5.30
C ALA A 21 11.29 -13.63 6.23
N SER A 22 12.13 -14.65 6.21
CA SER A 22 13.30 -14.80 7.09
C SER A 22 14.54 -14.04 6.61
N SER A 23 14.49 -13.50 5.39
CA SER A 23 15.58 -12.73 4.80
C SER A 23 15.06 -11.70 3.79
N GLU A 24 15.90 -10.70 3.53
CA GLU A 24 15.64 -9.66 2.52
C GLU A 24 15.44 -10.27 1.12
N ALA A 25 16.26 -11.25 0.76
CA ALA A 25 16.14 -11.96 -0.51
C ALA A 25 14.83 -12.73 -0.63
N GLU A 26 14.40 -13.41 0.44
CA GLU A 26 13.10 -14.09 0.46
C GLU A 26 11.95 -13.09 0.31
N PHE A 27 12.00 -11.99 1.05
CA PHE A 27 10.99 -10.92 0.98
C PHE A 27 10.87 -10.35 -0.43
N LEU A 28 11.99 -9.91 -1.02
CA LEU A 28 12.01 -9.37 -2.38
C LEU A 28 11.51 -10.39 -3.40
N ASN A 29 11.87 -11.67 -3.26
CA ASN A 29 11.37 -12.71 -4.16
C ASN A 29 9.86 -12.91 -4.03
N ARG A 30 9.28 -12.83 -2.84
CA ARG A 30 7.82 -12.87 -2.64
C ARG A 30 7.13 -11.67 -3.27
N MET A 31 7.66 -10.46 -3.07
CA MET A 31 7.08 -9.25 -3.63
C MET A 31 7.17 -9.22 -5.16
N ARG A 32 8.31 -9.64 -5.74
CA ARG A 32 8.44 -9.81 -7.20
C ARG A 32 7.43 -10.81 -7.77
N ARG A 33 7.20 -11.94 -7.08
CA ARG A 33 6.20 -12.92 -7.51
C ARG A 33 4.79 -12.34 -7.53
N CYS A 34 4.44 -11.46 -6.59
CA CYS A 34 3.15 -10.76 -6.63
C CYS A 34 3.01 -9.93 -7.91
N GLN A 35 4.08 -9.22 -8.32
CA GLN A 35 4.08 -8.40 -9.54
C GLN A 35 3.96 -9.29 -10.79
N THR A 36 4.80 -10.33 -10.90
CA THR A 36 4.84 -11.19 -12.09
C THR A 36 3.56 -12.00 -12.24
N ASP A 37 3.03 -12.61 -11.16
CA ASP A 37 1.78 -13.38 -11.23
C ASP A 37 0.60 -12.49 -11.64
N ALA A 38 0.53 -11.27 -11.11
CA ALA A 38 -0.51 -10.32 -11.48
C ALA A 38 -0.39 -9.89 -12.95
N LEU A 39 0.81 -9.52 -13.42
CA LEU A 39 1.03 -9.17 -14.81
C LEU A 39 0.70 -10.32 -15.76
N ASP A 40 1.19 -11.53 -15.48
CA ASP A 40 0.97 -12.73 -16.31
C ASP A 40 -0.52 -13.08 -16.45
N ARG A 41 -1.30 -12.87 -15.39
CA ARG A 41 -2.72 -13.27 -15.36
C ARG A 41 -3.68 -12.17 -15.80
N LEU A 42 -3.29 -10.90 -15.69
CA LEU A 42 -4.18 -9.76 -15.91
C LEU A 42 -3.88 -8.99 -17.21
N ASN A 43 -2.65 -9.03 -17.72
CA ASN A 43 -2.31 -8.38 -18.98
C ASN A 43 -3.03 -9.07 -20.16
N GLY A 44 -3.74 -8.29 -20.96
CA GLY A 44 -4.58 -8.76 -22.06
C GLY A 44 -5.90 -9.42 -21.63
N VAL A 45 -6.20 -9.44 -20.32
CA VAL A 45 -7.43 -10.03 -19.77
C VAL A 45 -8.27 -8.96 -19.05
N VAL A 46 -7.66 -8.27 -18.10
CA VAL A 46 -8.28 -7.18 -17.32
C VAL A 46 -7.72 -5.82 -17.72
N PHE A 47 -6.44 -5.77 -18.07
CA PHE A 47 -5.75 -4.54 -18.45
C PHE A 47 -4.99 -4.73 -19.75
N ASP A 48 -5.00 -3.72 -20.62
CA ASP A 48 -4.09 -3.63 -21.75
C ASP A 48 -2.79 -2.97 -21.27
N VAL A 49 -1.75 -3.76 -21.00
CA VAL A 49 -0.48 -3.27 -20.45
C VAL A 49 0.53 -3.08 -21.59
N PRO A 50 1.01 -1.86 -21.86
CA PRO A 50 2.06 -1.63 -22.84
C PRO A 50 3.34 -2.36 -22.47
N SER A 51 4.07 -2.86 -23.47
CA SER A 51 5.33 -3.60 -23.27
C SER A 51 6.43 -2.76 -22.62
N GLN A 52 6.31 -1.42 -22.62
CA GLN A 52 7.25 -0.54 -21.92
C GLN A 52 7.13 -0.63 -20.39
N ILE A 53 5.99 -1.14 -19.90
CA ILE A 53 5.66 -1.23 -18.46
C ILE A 53 5.13 -2.63 -18.11
N ASP A 54 5.49 -3.66 -18.86
CA ASP A 54 5.12 -5.05 -18.54
C ASP A 54 6.04 -5.70 -17.50
N GLN A 55 6.88 -4.89 -16.84
CA GLN A 55 7.84 -5.30 -15.82
C GLN A 55 7.88 -4.27 -14.69
N VAL A 56 7.89 -4.77 -13.45
CA VAL A 56 8.04 -3.98 -12.23
C VAL A 56 9.31 -4.42 -11.51
N ASP A 57 10.22 -3.49 -11.24
CA ASP A 57 11.35 -3.76 -10.36
C ASP A 57 10.94 -3.65 -8.89
N VAL A 58 11.61 -4.40 -8.02
CA VAL A 58 11.32 -4.44 -6.59
C VAL A 58 12.62 -4.40 -5.80
N GLN A 59 12.74 -3.39 -4.93
CA GLN A 59 13.96 -3.05 -4.21
C GLN A 59 13.69 -2.75 -2.72
N ILE A 60 14.76 -2.76 -1.93
CA ILE A 60 14.75 -2.21 -0.57
C ILE A 60 15.21 -0.75 -0.63
N ALA A 61 14.48 0.11 0.06
CA ALA A 61 14.78 1.52 0.19
C ALA A 61 16.16 1.75 0.83
N PRO A 62 16.95 2.72 0.33
CA PRO A 62 18.23 3.05 0.93
C PRO A 62 18.04 3.59 2.37
N PRO A 63 19.06 3.50 3.23
CA PRO A 63 18.99 4.06 4.58
C PRO A 63 18.59 5.54 4.57
N GLY A 64 17.63 5.92 5.40
CA GLY A 64 17.12 7.30 5.48
C GLY A 64 16.02 7.66 4.47
N ALA A 65 15.51 6.69 3.72
CA ALA A 65 14.33 6.86 2.88
C ALA A 65 13.02 7.04 3.70
N THR A 66 11.89 7.16 3.01
CA THR A 66 10.56 7.38 3.59
C THR A 66 10.12 6.26 4.54
N LEU A 67 9.17 6.60 5.43
CA LEU A 67 8.49 5.62 6.28
C LEU A 67 7.45 4.86 5.43
N GLY A 68 7.76 3.63 5.05
CA GLY A 68 6.90 2.75 4.25
C GLY A 68 7.39 2.55 2.82
N ALA A 69 6.70 1.66 2.11
CA ALA A 69 6.97 1.41 0.69
C ALA A 69 6.56 2.62 -0.17
N TYR A 70 7.19 2.76 -1.34
CA TYR A 70 6.85 3.79 -2.32
C TYR A 70 7.16 3.34 -3.74
N TYR A 71 6.41 3.86 -4.70
CA TYR A 71 6.67 3.66 -6.12
C TYR A 71 7.54 4.78 -6.73
N VAL A 72 8.45 4.39 -7.62
CA VAL A 72 9.21 5.29 -8.48
C VAL A 72 8.88 4.99 -9.93
N GLN A 73 8.42 6.02 -10.65
CA GLN A 73 8.04 5.93 -12.05
C GLN A 73 9.22 5.58 -12.98
N PRO A 74 8.95 4.92 -14.14
CA PRO A 74 9.96 4.70 -15.16
C PRO A 74 10.53 6.03 -15.69
N SER A 75 11.71 5.98 -16.29
CA SER A 75 12.25 7.15 -17.02
C SER A 75 11.41 7.43 -18.27
N GLU A 76 11.44 8.68 -18.77
CA GLU A 76 10.69 9.08 -19.98
C GLU A 76 11.05 8.26 -21.22
N ASP A 77 12.28 7.73 -21.27
CA ASP A 77 12.78 6.87 -22.35
C ASP A 77 12.67 5.37 -22.03
N PHE A 78 12.08 5.01 -20.88
CA PHE A 78 11.94 3.64 -20.37
C PHE A 78 13.26 2.87 -20.20
N SER A 79 14.41 3.54 -20.20
CA SER A 79 15.71 2.92 -19.86
C SER A 79 15.82 2.50 -18.40
N ARG A 80 15.06 3.15 -17.51
CA ARG A 80 14.84 2.74 -16.12
C ARG A 80 13.40 2.28 -15.94
N LEU A 81 13.23 1.06 -15.44
CA LEU A 81 11.93 0.48 -15.10
C LEU A 81 11.24 1.27 -13.98
N GLY A 82 9.91 1.15 -13.94
CA GLY A 82 9.15 1.50 -12.74
C GLY A 82 9.46 0.52 -11.61
N SER A 83 9.61 1.02 -10.40
CA SER A 83 10.13 0.22 -9.28
C SER A 83 9.38 0.49 -7.98
N VAL A 84 9.06 -0.57 -7.24
CA VAL A 84 8.57 -0.48 -5.86
C VAL A 84 9.74 -0.59 -4.89
N TRP A 85 9.82 0.31 -3.93
CA TRP A 85 10.86 0.37 -2.92
C TRP A 85 10.25 0.16 -1.54
N TYR A 86 10.67 -0.89 -0.83
CA TYR A 86 10.16 -1.19 0.50
C TYR A 86 11.09 -0.67 1.59
N ALA A 87 10.52 -0.08 2.65
CA ALA A 87 11.29 0.33 3.81
C ALA A 87 11.87 -0.91 4.54
N LYS A 88 13.13 -0.83 4.93
CA LYS A 88 13.74 -1.86 5.77
C LYS A 88 13.30 -1.68 7.23
N PRO A 89 12.84 -2.74 7.92
CA PRO A 89 12.62 -2.67 9.36
C PRO A 89 13.93 -2.30 10.08
N THR A 90 13.92 -1.25 10.90
CA THR A 90 15.13 -0.75 11.57
C THR A 90 15.65 -1.67 12.66
N ASP A 91 14.78 -2.51 13.24
CA ASP A 91 15.08 -3.27 14.47
C ASP A 91 14.72 -4.76 14.40
N THR A 92 14.40 -5.29 13.21
CA THR A 92 14.06 -6.71 13.03
C THR A 92 14.78 -7.31 11.83
N SER A 93 15.27 -8.55 11.99
CA SER A 93 15.84 -9.35 10.90
C SER A 93 14.78 -10.10 10.07
N VAL A 94 13.50 -9.82 10.32
CA VAL A 94 12.35 -10.51 9.71
C VAL A 94 11.40 -9.51 9.07
N TYR A 95 10.68 -9.97 8.04
CA TYR A 95 9.77 -9.17 7.23
C TYR A 95 8.35 -9.76 7.32
N PRO A 96 7.44 -9.17 8.10
CA PRO A 96 6.03 -9.53 8.09
C PRO A 96 5.46 -9.41 6.67
N LEU A 97 4.60 -10.34 6.28
CA LEU A 97 4.06 -10.37 4.90
C LEU A 97 2.58 -9.99 4.83
N PHE A 98 1.88 -9.99 5.96
CA PHE A 98 0.42 -9.94 6.00
C PHE A 98 -0.14 -8.65 5.37
N ASP A 99 0.50 -7.51 5.61
CA ASP A 99 0.17 -6.20 5.04
C ASP A 99 0.98 -5.86 3.78
N GLU A 100 2.12 -6.50 3.56
CA GLU A 100 2.97 -6.22 2.40
C GLU A 100 2.38 -6.70 1.07
N VAL A 101 1.53 -7.73 1.07
CA VAL A 101 0.86 -8.18 -0.18
C VAL A 101 -0.11 -7.12 -0.71
N THR A 102 -0.88 -6.46 0.16
CA THR A 102 -1.76 -5.36 -0.30
C THR A 102 -0.94 -4.16 -0.76
N THR A 103 0.16 -3.84 -0.04
CA THR A 103 1.11 -2.78 -0.42
C THR A 103 1.75 -3.06 -1.78
N ALA A 104 2.06 -4.32 -2.08
CA ALA A 104 2.63 -4.71 -3.36
C ALA A 104 1.72 -4.38 -4.54
N TYR A 105 0.41 -4.54 -4.39
CA TYR A 105 -0.56 -4.17 -5.42
C TYR A 105 -0.90 -2.68 -5.43
N HIS A 106 -0.78 -2.00 -4.28
CA HIS A 106 -0.96 -0.56 -4.16
C HIS A 106 0.16 0.22 -4.88
N GLU A 107 1.42 -0.06 -4.52
CA GLU A 107 2.60 0.60 -5.09
C GLU A 107 2.99 0.02 -6.46
N GLY A 108 2.76 -1.28 -6.65
CA GLY A 108 3.12 -2.00 -7.87
C GLY A 108 1.96 -2.06 -8.87
N PHE A 109 1.90 -3.18 -9.61
CA PHE A 109 0.84 -3.47 -10.56
C PHE A 109 -0.33 -4.17 -9.85
N PRO A 110 -1.60 -3.77 -10.06
CA PRO A 110 -2.08 -2.77 -11.02
C PRO A 110 -2.32 -1.36 -10.41
N GLY A 111 -1.78 -1.07 -9.22
CA GLY A 111 -1.86 0.25 -8.57
C GLY A 111 -1.01 1.32 -9.26
N HIS A 112 -0.11 1.96 -8.51
CA HIS A 112 0.70 3.07 -9.02
C HIS A 112 1.52 2.70 -10.27
N HIS A 113 1.99 1.46 -10.39
CA HIS A 113 2.75 1.06 -11.57
C HIS A 113 1.95 1.18 -12.86
N LEU A 114 0.72 0.65 -12.89
CA LEU A 114 -0.11 0.72 -14.08
C LEU A 114 -0.57 2.16 -14.34
N GLN A 115 -1.02 2.87 -13.31
CA GLN A 115 -1.55 4.22 -13.45
C GLN A 115 -0.49 5.22 -13.93
N ILE A 116 0.67 5.25 -13.28
CA ILE A 116 1.75 6.17 -13.65
C ILE A 116 2.47 5.68 -14.90
N GLY A 117 2.65 4.37 -15.06
CA GLY A 117 3.23 3.78 -16.26
C GLY A 117 2.45 4.16 -17.51
N LEU A 118 1.12 4.03 -17.50
CA LEU A 118 0.28 4.44 -18.63
C LEU A 118 0.40 5.94 -18.92
N GLN A 119 0.45 6.78 -17.89
CA GLN A 119 0.68 8.22 -18.05
C GLN A 119 2.01 8.51 -18.75
N MET A 120 3.06 7.73 -18.47
CA MET A 120 4.35 7.84 -19.15
C MET A 120 4.26 7.35 -20.60
N CYS A 121 3.55 6.24 -20.86
CA CYS A 121 3.37 5.67 -22.20
C CYS A 121 2.60 6.58 -23.16
N LEU A 122 1.77 7.50 -22.65
CA LEU A 122 1.07 8.47 -23.49
C LEU A 122 2.03 9.45 -24.20
N GLY A 123 3.27 9.60 -23.71
CA GLY A 123 4.31 10.36 -24.41
C GLY A 123 3.82 11.73 -24.86
N ASP A 124 4.02 12.06 -26.14
CA ASP A 124 3.71 13.37 -26.71
C ASP A 124 2.21 13.69 -26.80
N GLN A 125 1.32 12.77 -26.45
CA GLN A 125 -0.11 13.05 -26.29
C GLN A 125 -0.40 13.90 -25.04
N LEU A 126 0.53 13.93 -24.07
CA LEU A 126 0.48 14.76 -22.89
C LEU A 126 1.64 15.76 -22.88
N THR A 127 1.43 16.93 -22.28
CA THR A 127 2.56 17.82 -22.02
C THR A 127 3.49 17.17 -20.99
N ARG A 128 4.78 17.51 -21.05
CA ARG A 128 5.76 17.01 -20.07
C ARG A 128 5.39 17.36 -18.62
N ALA A 129 4.71 18.49 -18.40
CA ALA A 129 4.18 18.86 -17.09
C ALA A 129 3.10 17.89 -16.61
N HIS A 130 2.15 17.51 -17.47
CA HIS A 130 1.14 16.50 -17.12
C HIS A 130 1.75 15.13 -16.85
N ARG A 131 2.84 14.77 -17.52
CA ARG A 131 3.53 13.49 -17.29
C ARG A 131 4.34 13.44 -16.00
N LEU A 132 4.99 14.55 -15.61
CA LEU A 132 6.03 14.53 -14.57
C LEU A 132 5.76 15.40 -13.34
N ALA A 133 4.84 16.35 -13.41
CA ALA A 133 4.70 17.38 -12.38
C ALA A 133 3.28 17.55 -11.86
N VAL A 134 2.26 17.36 -12.70
CA VAL A 134 0.87 17.44 -12.28
C VAL A 134 0.48 16.14 -11.58
N TRP A 135 0.11 16.25 -10.31
CA TRP A 135 -0.38 15.14 -9.50
C TRP A 135 -1.67 15.53 -8.79
N HIS A 136 -2.61 14.59 -8.74
CA HIS A 136 -3.87 14.73 -8.04
C HIS A 136 -3.98 13.62 -7.00
N ASP A 137 -3.76 13.95 -5.72
CA ASP A 137 -3.66 12.96 -4.63
C ASP A 137 -4.88 12.03 -4.58
N GLY A 138 -6.09 12.58 -4.62
CA GLY A 138 -7.31 11.78 -4.58
C GLY A 138 -7.48 10.84 -5.78
N TYR A 139 -6.94 11.19 -6.94
CA TYR A 139 -6.96 10.33 -8.12
C TYR A 139 -5.91 9.21 -8.01
N GLY A 140 -4.66 9.56 -7.69
CA GLY A 140 -3.57 8.59 -7.60
C GLY A 140 -3.75 7.60 -6.45
N GLU A 141 -3.94 8.11 -5.22
CA GLU A 141 -4.15 7.27 -4.03
C GLU A 141 -5.50 6.54 -4.09
N GLY A 142 -6.52 7.19 -4.66
CA GLY A 142 -7.83 6.57 -4.88
C GLY A 142 -7.76 5.39 -5.87
N TRP A 143 -6.97 5.52 -6.94
CA TRP A 143 -6.69 4.42 -7.87
C TRP A 143 -5.98 3.26 -7.18
N ALA A 144 -4.93 3.54 -6.40
CA ALA A 144 -4.19 2.50 -5.70
C ALA A 144 -5.06 1.76 -4.66
N LEU A 145 -5.94 2.47 -3.94
CA LEU A 145 -6.94 1.84 -3.06
C LEU A 145 -7.98 1.02 -3.81
N TYR A 146 -8.40 1.50 -4.98
CA TYR A 146 -9.26 0.73 -5.88
C TYR A 146 -8.58 -0.55 -6.35
N ALA A 147 -7.29 -0.48 -6.72
CA ALA A 147 -6.50 -1.62 -7.14
C ALA A 147 -6.35 -2.66 -6.03
N GLU A 148 -6.06 -2.26 -4.78
CA GLU A 148 -6.02 -3.18 -3.63
C GLU A 148 -7.31 -4.00 -3.50
N ARG A 149 -8.46 -3.33 -3.60
CA ARG A 149 -9.77 -3.99 -3.53
C ARG A 149 -10.02 -4.89 -4.75
N LEU A 150 -9.70 -4.42 -5.96
CA LEU A 150 -9.85 -5.21 -7.18
C LEU A 150 -9.02 -6.50 -7.10
N MET A 151 -7.82 -6.45 -6.55
CA MET A 151 -6.96 -7.62 -6.38
C MET A 151 -7.53 -8.64 -5.38
N ASP A 152 -8.24 -8.21 -4.32
CA ASP A 152 -9.04 -9.11 -3.46
C ASP A 152 -10.16 -9.77 -4.28
N GLU A 153 -10.93 -8.98 -5.04
CA GLU A 153 -12.06 -9.46 -5.85
C GLU A 153 -11.63 -10.43 -6.97
N LEU A 154 -10.43 -10.25 -7.52
CA LEU A 154 -9.82 -11.15 -8.52
C LEU A 154 -9.09 -12.36 -7.91
N GLY A 155 -9.07 -12.47 -6.58
CA GLY A 155 -8.56 -13.63 -5.86
C GLY A 155 -7.04 -13.65 -5.66
N PHE A 156 -6.36 -12.51 -5.76
CA PHE A 156 -4.93 -12.40 -5.46
C PHE A 156 -4.66 -12.25 -3.95
N ILE A 157 -5.66 -11.85 -3.17
CA ILE A 157 -5.59 -11.65 -1.70
C ILE A 157 -6.49 -12.68 -0.98
N ASN A 158 -6.49 -13.93 -1.44
CA ASN A 158 -7.41 -14.96 -0.93
C ASN A 158 -7.02 -15.55 0.43
N GLN A 159 -5.74 -15.47 0.83
CA GLN A 159 -5.30 -16.04 2.11
C GLN A 159 -5.80 -15.16 3.27
N PRO A 160 -6.37 -15.74 4.35
CA PRO A 160 -6.96 -14.97 5.45
C PRO A 160 -6.03 -13.92 6.07
N GLU A 161 -4.75 -14.23 6.19
CA GLU A 161 -3.71 -13.33 6.70
C GLU A 161 -3.50 -12.11 5.80
N TYR A 162 -3.47 -12.29 4.48
CA TYR A 162 -3.30 -11.18 3.53
C TYR A 162 -4.56 -10.34 3.45
N ARG A 163 -5.73 -10.98 3.50
CA ARG A 163 -7.00 -10.27 3.54
C ARG A 163 -7.18 -9.49 4.84
N PHE A 164 -6.67 -10.02 5.95
CA PHE A 164 -6.59 -9.27 7.20
C PHE A 164 -5.70 -8.04 7.07
N GLY A 165 -4.51 -8.15 6.44
CA GLY A 165 -3.65 -7.01 6.16
C GLY A 165 -4.32 -5.94 5.30
N LEU A 166 -5.00 -6.33 4.22
CA LEU A 166 -5.83 -5.43 3.41
C LEU A 166 -6.86 -4.66 4.26
N LEU A 167 -7.61 -5.37 5.10
CA LEU A 167 -8.63 -4.75 5.95
C LEU A 167 -8.03 -3.82 7.01
N CYS A 168 -6.89 -4.16 7.59
CA CYS A 168 -6.15 -3.27 8.50
C CYS A 168 -5.73 -1.99 7.80
N SER A 169 -5.18 -2.10 6.58
CA SER A 169 -4.79 -0.97 5.77
C SER A 169 -6.00 -0.10 5.41
N GLN A 170 -7.11 -0.68 4.93
CA GLN A 170 -8.34 0.07 4.63
C GLN A 170 -8.94 0.74 5.88
N LEU A 171 -8.95 0.07 7.03
CA LEU A 171 -9.42 0.64 8.28
C LEU A 171 -8.57 1.86 8.67
N MET A 172 -7.25 1.76 8.58
CA MET A 172 -6.35 2.87 8.86
C MET A 172 -6.65 4.09 7.96
N ARG A 173 -6.84 3.88 6.65
CA ARG A 173 -7.22 4.95 5.71
C ARG A 173 -8.62 5.51 5.98
N ALA A 174 -9.59 4.68 6.37
CA ALA A 174 -10.93 5.15 6.77
C ALA A 174 -10.88 6.00 8.06
N CYS A 175 -10.06 5.60 9.03
CA CYS A 175 -9.80 6.38 10.23
C CYS A 175 -9.19 7.75 9.90
N ARG A 176 -8.28 7.84 8.91
CA ARG A 176 -7.72 9.13 8.46
C ARG A 176 -8.82 10.11 8.04
N VAL A 177 -9.84 9.66 7.29
CA VAL A 177 -10.96 10.52 6.86
C VAL A 177 -11.74 11.06 8.06
N VAL A 178 -12.13 10.18 8.99
CA VAL A 178 -12.92 10.56 10.18
C VAL A 178 -12.15 11.55 11.04
N ILE A 179 -10.87 11.26 11.28
CA ILE A 179 -10.01 12.06 12.14
C ILE A 179 -9.70 13.41 11.49
N ASP A 180 -9.35 13.43 10.20
CA ASP A 180 -8.94 14.64 9.50
C ASP A 180 -10.09 15.65 9.40
N ILE A 181 -11.25 15.20 8.92
CA ILE A 181 -12.46 16.04 8.86
C ILE A 181 -12.87 16.48 10.26
N GLY A 182 -12.89 15.55 11.21
CA GLY A 182 -13.30 15.83 12.58
C GLY A 182 -12.40 16.86 13.27
N MET A 183 -11.09 16.80 13.02
CA MET A 183 -10.12 17.76 13.56
C MET A 183 -10.25 19.13 12.89
N HIS A 184 -10.28 19.18 11.56
CA HIS A 184 -10.35 20.44 10.81
C HIS A 184 -11.67 21.20 11.01
N LEU A 185 -12.77 20.48 11.25
CA LEU A 185 -14.07 21.09 11.51
C LEU A 185 -14.39 21.24 13.00
N GLY A 186 -13.49 20.80 13.90
CA GLY A 186 -13.74 20.83 15.35
C GLY A 186 -14.96 20.01 15.76
N LEU A 187 -15.24 18.90 15.08
CA LEU A 187 -16.37 18.03 15.40
C LEU A 187 -16.04 17.16 16.62
N PRO A 188 -17.02 16.93 17.51
CA PRO A 188 -16.85 16.02 18.62
C PRO A 188 -16.83 14.56 18.13
N ILE A 189 -16.04 13.74 18.81
CA ILE A 189 -16.08 12.28 18.69
C ILE A 189 -17.48 11.82 19.13
N PRO A 190 -18.15 10.93 18.36
CA PRO A 190 -19.47 10.40 18.72
C PRO A 190 -19.51 9.88 20.17
N ARG A 191 -20.62 10.13 20.88
CA ARG A 191 -20.72 9.80 22.31
C ARG A 191 -20.78 8.29 22.58
N ASP A 192 -21.10 7.51 21.58
CA ASP A 192 -21.13 6.05 21.57
C ASP A 192 -19.82 5.44 21.05
N ALA A 193 -18.83 6.25 20.65
CA ALA A 193 -17.53 5.75 20.22
C ALA A 193 -16.76 5.11 21.38
N VAL A 194 -16.04 4.03 21.07
CA VAL A 194 -15.17 3.34 22.03
C VAL A 194 -13.89 4.12 22.35
N PHE A 195 -13.49 5.05 21.49
CA PHE A 195 -12.25 5.82 21.60
C PHE A 195 -12.56 7.28 21.94
N HIS A 196 -12.41 7.66 23.22
CA HIS A 196 -12.59 9.03 23.72
C HIS A 196 -13.94 9.71 23.38
N PRO A 197 -15.09 9.10 23.73
CA PRO A 197 -16.41 9.62 23.39
C PRO A 197 -16.64 11.04 23.92
N GLY A 198 -17.22 11.90 23.09
CA GLY A 198 -17.57 13.29 23.41
C GLY A 198 -16.39 14.27 23.50
N LYS A 199 -15.13 13.81 23.36
CA LYS A 199 -13.98 14.71 23.22
C LYS A 199 -13.88 15.25 21.79
N HIS A 200 -13.04 16.25 21.56
CA HIS A 200 -12.69 16.71 20.22
C HIS A 200 -11.45 16.00 19.70
N TRP A 201 -11.40 15.75 18.40
CA TRP A 201 -10.18 15.28 17.74
C TRP A 201 -9.04 16.27 17.95
N SER A 202 -7.85 15.77 18.26
CA SER A 202 -6.65 16.58 18.47
C SER A 202 -5.39 15.79 18.13
N LEU A 203 -4.30 16.49 17.83
CA LEU A 203 -3.00 15.88 17.53
C LEU A 203 -2.52 14.92 18.63
N ILE A 204 -2.82 15.21 19.90
CA ILE A 204 -2.46 14.35 21.04
C ILE A 204 -3.26 13.03 21.03
N LEU A 205 -4.52 13.06 20.61
CA LEU A 205 -5.33 11.84 20.48
C LEU A 205 -4.90 11.01 19.27
N LEU A 206 -4.43 11.67 18.22
CA LEU A 206 -4.01 11.07 16.96
C LEU A 206 -2.77 10.19 17.14
N SER A 207 -1.77 10.65 17.90
CA SER A 207 -0.56 9.87 18.22
C SER A 207 -0.87 8.56 18.95
N ARG A 208 -1.99 8.48 19.68
CA ARG A 208 -2.45 7.28 20.37
C ARG A 208 -3.32 6.39 19.49
N CYS A 209 -4.03 6.97 18.52
CA CYS A 209 -4.90 6.22 17.61
C CYS A 209 -4.08 5.38 16.62
N CYS A 210 -3.05 5.97 15.99
CA CYS A 210 -2.18 5.26 15.05
C CYS A 210 -1.36 4.14 15.70
N MET A 211 -0.94 4.29 16.97
CA MET A 211 -0.26 3.22 17.73
C MET A 211 -1.18 2.09 18.18
N THR A 212 -2.50 2.24 18.07
CA THR A 212 -3.47 1.19 18.47
C THR A 212 -4.02 0.42 17.26
N ILE A 213 -3.78 0.92 16.03
CA ILE A 213 -4.28 0.35 14.78
C ILE A 213 -3.21 -0.50 14.05
N VAL A 214 -1.95 -0.47 14.50
CA VAL A 214 -0.82 -1.24 13.92
C VAL A 214 -0.03 -1.97 15.00
#